data_AF-A0A7R9QD88-F1
#
_entry.id   AF-A0A7R9QD88-F1
#
_cell.length_a   1.000
_cell.length_b   1.000
_cell.length_c   1.000
_cell.angle_alpha   90.00
_cell.angle_beta   90.00
_cell.angle_gamma   90.00
#
_symmetry.space_group_name_H-M   'P 1'
#
loop_
_entity.id
_entity.type
_entity.pdbx_description
1 polymer ?
#
loop_
_entity_poly.entity_id
_entity_poly.type
_entity_poly.pdbx_seq_one_letter_code
_entity_poly.pdbx_strand_id
1 'polypeptide(L)'
;MSSAQSIPQQMMTSDIDIDRSFETWVNTSLQRKPDLAQKINCVYQINIRQKPNSVSTWILDLSQGSGALYRQAKNEVKCSLTIDESDLIQAIMNKSHLHKLFFERKMSLKGTRVALEKLQQFWVETDKCNEDFKFISKGTHDKPINGNQWDLFDFTSNGFKSDIIFHTLKNRMHEEEDIVRKLTGIMQFDITKDETKSVWTIDFTKPLGQNVYRGTSPEKPVCILTMGDEDFAKMMVNKFNPQKAFMLGKMKVKGQILSIYKLFTVWVEAAFKKKKAPEVPYIENILFNSDLIPGLKSEIMVFRLIQRFVKCPQLCAEVGGFYYFDITIDGKVVSKWKLDFTENKVCGIFTRQPLDSQQTSQPLIVIEDEDFALISLNQLDIQKAMTSQRIKGDIKLAPKLVKIFQLPVIHSKL
;
A
#
# COMPACT_ATOMS: atom_id res chain seq x y z
N MET A 1 28.29 -28.44 -7.42
CA MET A 1 27.40 -28.87 -6.33
C MET A 1 26.53 -27.67 -5.97
N SER A 2 25.24 -27.76 -6.29
CA SER A 2 24.27 -26.67 -6.14
C SER A 2 23.92 -26.49 -4.65
N SER A 3 24.23 -25.34 -4.07
CA SER A 3 23.69 -24.92 -2.78
C SER A 3 22.19 -24.64 -2.94
N ALA A 4 21.37 -25.65 -2.66
CA ALA A 4 19.93 -25.44 -2.49
C ALA A 4 19.74 -24.42 -1.36
N GLN A 5 18.98 -23.35 -1.62
CA GLN A 5 18.51 -22.43 -0.59
C GLN A 5 17.58 -23.23 0.32
N SER A 6 18.12 -23.71 1.44
CA SER A 6 17.35 -24.46 2.41
C SER A 6 16.38 -23.50 3.11
N ILE A 7 15.13 -23.94 3.25
CA ILE A 7 14.29 -23.45 4.33
C ILE A 7 15.13 -23.60 5.62
N PRO A 8 15.21 -22.59 6.50
CA PRO A 8 15.84 -22.78 7.81
C PRO A 8 15.27 -24.09 8.39
N GLN A 9 16.12 -25.01 8.86
CA GLN A 9 15.77 -26.41 9.19
C GLN A 9 14.61 -26.60 10.21
N GLN A 10 13.93 -25.52 10.60
CA GLN A 10 12.81 -25.45 11.54
C GLN A 10 11.48 -24.93 10.93
N MET A 11 11.45 -24.39 9.70
CA MET A 11 10.22 -23.76 9.17
C MET A 11 9.46 -24.73 8.24
N MET A 12 8.19 -25.01 8.55
CA MET A 12 7.34 -25.83 7.68
C MET A 12 6.78 -24.96 6.55
N THR A 13 6.47 -25.54 5.38
CA THR A 13 5.86 -24.79 4.26
C THR A 13 4.53 -24.14 4.64
N SER A 14 3.81 -24.72 5.61
CA SER A 14 2.58 -24.16 6.20
C SER A 14 2.81 -22.81 6.87
N ASP A 15 4.03 -22.56 7.35
CA ASP A 15 4.40 -21.40 8.17
C ASP A 15 4.93 -20.26 7.31
N ILE A 16 4.96 -20.38 5.98
CA ILE A 16 5.46 -19.32 5.09
C ILE A 16 4.34 -18.35 4.75
N ASP A 17 4.57 -17.04 4.95
CA ASP A 17 3.74 -15.98 4.37
C ASP A 17 4.12 -15.82 2.90
N ILE A 18 3.46 -16.58 2.04
CA ILE A 18 3.80 -16.65 0.61
C ILE A 18 3.59 -15.32 -0.10
N ASP A 19 2.59 -14.56 0.29
CA ASP A 19 2.30 -13.28 -0.35
C ASP A 19 3.37 -12.24 -0.03
N ARG A 20 3.74 -12.11 1.25
CA ARG A 20 4.82 -11.20 1.66
C ARG A 20 6.16 -11.65 1.09
N SER A 21 6.43 -12.95 1.09
CA SER A 21 7.64 -13.51 0.50
C SER A 21 7.71 -13.22 -0.99
N PHE A 22 6.62 -13.42 -1.73
CA PHE A 22 6.57 -13.16 -3.17
C PHE A 22 6.72 -11.67 -3.48
N GLU A 23 6.04 -10.80 -2.75
CA GLU A 23 6.17 -9.34 -2.89
C GLU A 23 7.61 -8.87 -2.65
N THR A 24 8.23 -9.30 -1.54
CA THR A 24 9.62 -8.99 -1.24
C THR A 24 10.55 -9.50 -2.33
N TRP A 25 10.38 -10.76 -2.76
CA TRP A 25 11.22 -11.35 -3.81
C TRP A 25 11.16 -10.53 -5.11
N VAL A 26 9.97 -10.21 -5.61
CA VAL A 26 9.82 -9.41 -6.84
C VAL A 26 10.40 -8.01 -6.67
N ASN A 27 10.03 -7.30 -5.60
CA ASN A 27 10.46 -5.90 -5.41
C ASN A 27 11.98 -5.80 -5.24
N THR A 28 12.60 -6.70 -4.48
CA THR A 28 14.06 -6.77 -4.36
C THR A 28 14.72 -7.04 -5.71
N SER A 29 14.15 -7.91 -6.55
CA SER A 29 14.69 -8.14 -7.89
C SER A 29 14.64 -6.90 -8.78
N LEU A 30 13.52 -6.18 -8.78
CA LEU A 30 13.36 -4.96 -9.58
C LEU A 30 14.29 -3.83 -9.10
N GLN A 31 14.55 -3.74 -7.79
CA GLN A 31 15.53 -2.80 -7.25
C GLN A 31 16.97 -3.16 -7.66
N ARG A 32 17.33 -4.44 -7.60
CA ARG A 32 18.68 -4.91 -7.95
C ARG A 32 18.95 -4.88 -9.45
N LYS A 33 17.91 -5.01 -10.28
CA LYS A 33 17.98 -4.95 -11.75
C LYS A 33 16.88 -4.03 -12.31
N PRO A 34 17.06 -2.70 -12.23
CA PRO A 34 16.03 -1.75 -12.65
C PRO A 34 15.76 -1.77 -14.17
N ASP A 35 16.69 -2.27 -14.98
CA ASP A 35 16.56 -2.45 -16.43
C ASP A 35 15.74 -3.70 -16.82
N LEU A 36 15.49 -4.61 -15.88
CA LEU A 36 14.78 -5.86 -16.13
C LEU A 36 13.36 -5.61 -16.66
N ALA A 37 12.65 -4.65 -16.08
CA ALA A 37 11.30 -4.34 -16.52
C ALA A 37 11.25 -3.92 -17.99
N GLN A 38 12.11 -2.98 -18.40
CA GLN A 38 12.16 -2.49 -19.79
C GLN A 38 12.47 -3.60 -20.80
N LYS A 39 13.33 -4.56 -20.44
CA LYS A 39 13.64 -5.73 -21.27
C LYS A 39 12.42 -6.63 -21.46
N ILE A 40 11.62 -6.81 -20.41
CA ILE A 40 10.43 -7.66 -20.45
C ILE A 40 9.25 -6.94 -21.12
N ASN A 41 8.96 -5.69 -20.75
CA ASN A 41 7.93 -4.82 -21.34
C ASN A 41 6.57 -5.53 -21.53
N CYS A 42 6.01 -6.02 -20.42
CA CYS A 42 4.78 -6.78 -20.42
C CYS A 42 4.07 -6.69 -19.06
N VAL A 43 2.75 -6.87 -19.05
CA VAL A 43 1.93 -6.86 -17.83
C VAL A 43 1.36 -8.26 -17.61
N TYR A 44 1.56 -8.78 -16.39
CA TYR A 44 1.16 -10.14 -16.01
C TYR A 44 0.20 -10.10 -14.83
N GLN A 45 -0.80 -10.98 -14.85
CA GLN A 45 -1.56 -11.31 -13.66
C GLN A 45 -1.04 -12.62 -13.05
N ILE A 46 -0.74 -12.62 -11.76
CA ILE A 46 -0.23 -13.76 -11.02
C ILE A 46 -1.23 -14.09 -9.91
N ASN A 47 -1.84 -15.26 -10.00
CA ASN A 47 -2.84 -15.76 -9.07
C ASN A 47 -2.23 -16.88 -8.24
N ILE A 48 -2.18 -16.73 -6.92
CA ILE A 48 -1.59 -17.70 -5.99
C ILE A 48 -2.74 -18.37 -5.22
N ARG A 49 -2.99 -19.65 -5.48
CA ARG A 49 -4.00 -20.45 -4.75
C ARG A 49 -3.43 -20.88 -3.40
N GLN A 50 -4.06 -20.42 -2.33
CA GLN A 50 -3.70 -20.68 -0.94
C GLN A 50 -4.79 -21.51 -0.26
N LYS A 51 -4.40 -22.31 0.73
CA LYS A 51 -5.36 -23.11 1.52
C LYS A 51 -6.02 -22.25 2.61
N PRO A 52 -7.31 -22.48 2.95
CA PRO A 52 -8.14 -23.59 2.50
C PRO A 52 -8.93 -23.37 1.21
N ASN A 53 -8.98 -22.17 0.61
CA ASN A 53 -9.56 -21.89 -0.73
C ASN A 53 -9.42 -20.41 -1.14
N SER A 54 -8.29 -19.78 -0.83
CA SER A 54 -8.02 -18.38 -1.17
C SER A 54 -7.21 -18.26 -2.47
N VAL A 55 -7.39 -17.19 -3.23
CA VAL A 55 -6.54 -16.81 -4.37
C VAL A 55 -6.03 -15.38 -4.23
N SER A 56 -4.73 -15.22 -4.02
CA SER A 56 -4.08 -13.91 -4.04
C SER A 56 -3.74 -13.48 -5.46
N THR A 57 -4.31 -12.38 -5.92
CA THR A 57 -4.07 -11.83 -7.25
C THR A 57 -3.13 -10.64 -7.21
N TRP A 58 -2.06 -10.73 -7.98
CA TRP A 58 -1.02 -9.73 -8.16
C TRP A 58 -0.93 -9.31 -9.63
N ILE A 59 -0.67 -8.04 -9.87
CA ILE A 59 -0.27 -7.52 -11.17
C ILE A 59 1.21 -7.20 -11.10
N LEU A 60 1.97 -7.85 -11.98
CA LEU A 60 3.36 -7.55 -12.26
C LEU A 60 3.40 -6.71 -13.54
N ASP A 61 3.53 -5.40 -13.38
CA ASP A 61 3.63 -4.47 -14.51
C ASP A 61 5.10 -4.18 -14.80
N LEU A 62 5.60 -4.75 -15.89
CA LEU A 62 6.94 -4.50 -16.39
C LEU A 62 6.92 -3.63 -17.65
N SER A 63 5.78 -3.02 -17.97
CA SER A 63 5.64 -2.21 -19.19
C SER A 63 6.17 -0.78 -19.02
N GLN A 64 6.34 -0.33 -17.77
CA GLN A 64 6.75 1.03 -17.45
C GLN A 64 7.95 1.07 -16.50
N GLY A 65 8.87 2.00 -16.75
CA GLY A 65 9.97 2.32 -15.84
C GLY A 65 10.79 1.09 -15.42
N SER A 66 11.02 0.94 -14.11
CA SER A 66 11.71 -0.18 -13.48
C SER A 66 10.76 -1.31 -13.06
N GLY A 67 9.49 -1.23 -13.46
CA GLY A 67 8.44 -2.17 -13.12
C GLY A 67 7.85 -1.96 -11.72
N ALA A 68 6.68 -2.56 -11.51
CA ALA A 68 5.95 -2.52 -10.24
C ALA A 68 5.19 -3.83 -10.00
N LEU A 69 5.03 -4.18 -8.72
CA LEU A 69 4.14 -5.24 -8.27
C LEU A 69 3.06 -4.65 -7.37
N TYR A 70 1.80 -4.96 -7.65
CA TYR A 70 0.65 -4.42 -6.91
C TYR A 70 -0.53 -5.39 -6.93
N ARG A 71 -1.53 -5.14 -6.09
CA ARG A 71 -2.74 -5.97 -6.01
C ARG A 71 -3.91 -5.33 -6.73
N GLN A 72 -4.34 -5.96 -7.82
CA GLN A 72 -5.53 -5.56 -8.59
C GLN A 72 -6.01 -6.73 -9.46
N ALA A 73 -7.31 -6.90 -9.66
CA ALA A 73 -7.82 -7.73 -10.74
C ALA A 73 -7.91 -6.87 -12.00
N LYS A 74 -7.29 -7.30 -13.11
CA LYS A 74 -7.34 -6.59 -14.38
C LYS A 74 -7.93 -7.53 -15.44
N ASN A 75 -9.03 -7.09 -16.06
CA ASN A 75 -9.76 -7.92 -17.03
C ASN A 75 -8.95 -8.20 -18.31
N GLU A 76 -7.97 -7.34 -18.63
CA GLU A 76 -7.09 -7.49 -19.79
C GLU A 76 -5.61 -7.48 -19.36
N VAL A 77 -5.01 -8.67 -19.37
CA VAL A 77 -3.56 -8.87 -19.26
C VAL A 77 -3.06 -9.73 -20.41
N LYS A 78 -1.82 -9.48 -20.87
CA LYS A 78 -1.22 -10.25 -21.96
C LYS A 78 -0.95 -11.71 -21.57
N CYS A 79 -0.77 -11.95 -20.28
CA CYS A 79 -0.57 -13.26 -19.70
C CYS A 79 -1.08 -13.30 -18.26
N SER A 80 -1.75 -14.39 -17.91
CA SER A 80 -2.15 -14.72 -16.54
C SER A 80 -1.58 -16.09 -16.15
N LEU A 81 -1.03 -16.16 -14.94
CA LEU A 81 -0.49 -17.36 -14.32
C LEU A 81 -1.33 -17.68 -13.08
N THR A 82 -1.63 -18.96 -12.86
CA THR A 82 -2.22 -19.43 -11.60
C THR A 82 -1.43 -20.62 -11.08
N ILE A 83 -0.97 -20.53 -9.84
CA ILE A 83 -0.08 -21.51 -9.18
C ILE A 83 -0.51 -21.73 -7.73
N ASP A 84 -0.30 -22.92 -7.18
CA ASP A 84 -0.56 -23.17 -5.75
C ASP A 84 0.59 -22.63 -4.90
N GLU A 85 0.28 -22.19 -3.67
CA GLU A 85 1.29 -21.62 -2.75
C GLU A 85 2.48 -22.57 -2.53
N SER A 86 2.22 -23.88 -2.39
CA SER A 86 3.26 -24.88 -2.19
C SER A 86 4.17 -25.01 -3.41
N ASP A 87 3.62 -24.92 -4.61
CA ASP A 87 4.38 -25.02 -5.85
C ASP A 87 5.17 -23.74 -6.12
N LEU A 88 4.61 -22.58 -5.77
CA LEU A 88 5.31 -21.29 -5.85
C LEU A 88 6.50 -21.23 -4.88
N ILE A 89 6.31 -21.70 -3.64
CA ILE A 89 7.40 -21.84 -2.66
C ILE A 89 8.50 -22.72 -3.23
N GLN A 90 8.15 -23.90 -3.75
CA GLN A 90 9.12 -24.80 -4.39
C GLN A 90 9.78 -24.18 -5.61
N ALA A 91 9.05 -23.37 -6.38
CA ALA A 91 9.56 -22.70 -7.57
C ALA A 91 10.71 -21.77 -7.23
N ILE A 92 10.49 -20.91 -6.23
CA ILE A 92 11.47 -19.94 -5.75
C ILE A 92 12.64 -20.67 -5.06
N MET A 93 12.37 -21.64 -4.18
CA MET A 93 13.42 -22.40 -3.47
C MET A 93 14.36 -23.16 -4.39
N ASN A 94 13.79 -23.87 -5.36
CA ASN A 94 14.54 -24.79 -6.21
C ASN A 94 15.00 -24.13 -7.50
N LYS A 95 14.83 -22.81 -7.65
CA LYS A 95 15.06 -22.07 -8.89
C LYS A 95 14.43 -22.78 -10.09
N SER A 96 13.22 -23.30 -9.88
CA SER A 96 12.55 -24.11 -10.90
C SER A 96 12.00 -23.21 -12.00
N HIS A 97 12.22 -23.62 -13.25
CA HIS A 97 11.66 -22.93 -14.39
C HIS A 97 10.12 -23.06 -14.40
N LEU A 98 9.43 -21.95 -14.66
CA LEU A 98 7.97 -21.91 -14.85
C LEU A 98 7.50 -22.91 -15.90
N HIS A 99 8.28 -23.14 -16.96
CA HIS A 99 7.98 -24.16 -17.97
C HIS A 99 7.83 -25.57 -17.36
N LYS A 100 8.70 -25.94 -16.42
CA LYS A 100 8.64 -27.25 -15.75
C LYS A 100 7.33 -27.39 -14.96
N LEU A 101 6.97 -26.39 -14.18
CA LEU A 101 5.75 -26.39 -13.37
C LEU A 101 4.49 -26.43 -14.25
N PHE A 102 4.53 -25.78 -15.41
CA PHE A 102 3.46 -25.84 -16.40
C PHE A 102 3.30 -27.26 -16.97
N PHE A 103 4.39 -27.89 -17.41
CA PHE A 103 4.36 -29.26 -17.94
C PHE A 103 3.93 -30.29 -16.89
N GLU A 104 4.32 -30.10 -15.64
CA GLU A 104 3.88 -30.91 -14.49
C GLU A 104 2.42 -30.65 -14.06
N ARG A 105 1.71 -29.72 -14.73
CA ARG A 105 0.33 -29.29 -14.42
C ARG A 105 0.15 -28.70 -13.01
N LYS A 106 1.25 -28.29 -12.37
CA LYS A 106 1.26 -27.58 -11.07
C LYS A 106 0.90 -26.10 -11.20
N MET A 107 0.90 -25.61 -12.44
CA MET A 107 0.59 -24.22 -12.76
C MET A 107 -0.22 -24.17 -14.05
N SER A 108 -1.21 -23.28 -14.09
CA SER A 108 -1.93 -22.94 -15.32
C SER A 108 -1.45 -21.60 -15.85
N LEU A 109 -1.27 -21.51 -17.16
CA LEU A 109 -0.76 -20.34 -17.84
C LEU A 109 -1.66 -20.02 -19.03
N LYS A 110 -2.12 -18.77 -19.13
CA LYS A 110 -2.90 -18.27 -20.27
C LYS A 110 -2.22 -17.02 -20.81
N GLY A 111 -2.14 -16.88 -22.13
CA GLY A 111 -1.52 -15.71 -22.74
C GLY A 111 -0.85 -16.05 -24.07
N THR A 112 -0.22 -15.04 -24.67
CA THR A 112 0.53 -15.22 -25.91
C THR A 112 1.86 -15.93 -25.66
N ARG A 113 2.31 -16.80 -26.57
CA ARG A 113 3.62 -17.49 -26.48
C ARG A 113 4.76 -16.54 -26.15
N VAL A 114 4.78 -15.35 -26.75
CA VAL A 114 5.79 -14.32 -26.51
C VAL A 114 5.75 -13.80 -25.07
N ALA A 115 4.57 -13.57 -24.50
CA ALA A 115 4.45 -13.16 -23.10
C ALA A 115 4.91 -14.27 -22.15
N LEU A 116 4.65 -15.55 -22.48
CA LEU A 116 5.09 -16.68 -21.65
C LEU A 116 6.62 -16.78 -21.60
N GLU A 117 7.29 -16.71 -22.75
CA GLU A 117 8.76 -16.73 -22.84
C GLU A 117 9.38 -15.56 -22.06
N LYS A 118 8.78 -14.38 -22.16
CA LYS A 118 9.20 -13.20 -21.41
C LYS A 118 9.00 -13.35 -19.90
N LEU A 119 7.91 -13.97 -19.45
CA LEU A 119 7.71 -14.26 -18.03
C LEU A 119 8.75 -15.27 -17.52
N GLN A 120 9.08 -16.27 -18.33
CA GLN A 120 10.15 -17.22 -18.02
C GLN A 120 11.52 -16.54 -17.94
N GLN A 121 11.80 -15.58 -18.83
CA GLN A 121 13.01 -14.77 -18.77
C GLN A 121 13.07 -13.92 -17.50
N PHE A 122 11.96 -13.26 -17.14
CA PHE A 122 11.85 -12.50 -15.89
C PHE A 122 12.21 -13.39 -14.69
N TRP A 123 11.58 -14.55 -14.60
CA TRP A 123 11.78 -15.51 -13.51
C TRP A 123 13.24 -15.96 -13.35
N VAL A 124 13.92 -16.23 -14.47
CA VAL A 124 15.34 -16.63 -14.45
C VAL A 124 16.23 -15.48 -13.99
N GLU A 125 15.92 -14.25 -14.39
CA GLU A 125 16.73 -13.09 -14.02
C GLU A 125 16.54 -12.67 -12.56
N THR A 126 15.34 -12.84 -12.01
CA THR A 126 15.03 -12.62 -10.59
C THR A 126 15.70 -13.67 -9.71
N ASP A 127 15.67 -14.95 -10.09
CA ASP A 127 16.38 -16.03 -9.39
C ASP A 127 17.91 -15.77 -9.30
N LYS A 128 18.49 -15.19 -10.35
CA LYS A 128 19.92 -14.81 -10.36
C LYS A 128 20.24 -13.63 -9.47
N CYS A 129 19.34 -12.66 -9.31
CA CYS A 129 19.62 -11.47 -8.49
C CYS A 129 19.12 -11.60 -7.04
N ASN A 130 18.50 -12.70 -6.65
CA ASN A 130 17.96 -12.97 -5.32
C ASN A 130 18.61 -14.19 -4.63
N GLU A 131 19.94 -14.34 -4.75
CA GLU A 131 20.65 -15.50 -4.19
C GLU A 131 20.66 -15.57 -2.65
N ASP A 132 20.41 -14.46 -1.99
CA ASP A 132 20.32 -14.30 -0.53
C ASP A 132 18.88 -14.25 -0.01
N PHE A 133 17.89 -14.46 -0.88
CA PHE A 133 16.48 -14.35 -0.50
C PHE A 133 16.10 -15.37 0.57
N LYS A 134 15.32 -14.90 1.56
CA LYS A 134 14.77 -15.71 2.64
C LYS A 134 13.25 -15.58 2.67
N PHE A 135 12.58 -16.71 2.78
CA PHE A 135 11.13 -16.73 2.99
C PHE A 135 10.77 -16.12 4.35
N ILE A 136 9.64 -15.44 4.37
CA ILE A 136 9.12 -14.77 5.55
C ILE A 136 8.07 -15.69 6.18
N SER A 137 8.13 -15.87 7.50
CA SER A 137 7.19 -16.74 8.20
C SER A 137 5.90 -16.01 8.61
N LYS A 138 4.81 -16.76 8.74
CA LYS A 138 3.52 -16.38 9.32
C LYS A 138 3.72 -16.12 10.81
N GLY A 139 3.98 -14.87 11.15
CA GLY A 139 4.13 -14.41 12.54
C GLY A 139 5.56 -14.14 13.00
N THR A 140 6.57 -14.16 12.11
CA THR A 140 7.90 -13.60 12.45
C THR A 140 7.79 -12.09 12.68
N HIS A 141 8.13 -11.67 13.90
CA HIS A 141 8.36 -10.29 14.32
C HIS A 141 9.75 -9.76 13.91
N ASP A 142 10.32 -10.26 12.82
CA ASP A 142 11.62 -9.77 12.41
C ASP A 142 11.49 -8.29 12.05
N LYS A 143 12.33 -7.48 12.72
CA LYS A 143 12.64 -6.14 12.25
C LYS A 143 12.86 -6.23 10.74
N PRO A 144 12.29 -5.29 9.97
CA PRO A 144 12.34 -5.31 8.51
C PRO A 144 13.72 -5.71 7.98
N ILE A 145 13.77 -6.81 7.26
CA ILE A 145 14.96 -7.25 6.55
C ILE A 145 15.18 -6.24 5.42
N ASN A 146 16.19 -5.37 5.61
CA ASN A 146 16.80 -4.43 4.67
C ASN A 146 15.86 -3.48 3.90
N GLY A 147 15.94 -2.18 4.24
CA GLY A 147 15.67 -1.06 3.34
C GLY A 147 14.27 -0.95 2.73
N ASN A 148 13.55 0.10 3.11
CA ASN A 148 12.39 0.67 2.39
C ASN A 148 11.00 0.07 2.67
N GLN A 149 10.83 -0.94 3.53
CA GLN A 149 9.47 -1.34 3.97
C GLN A 149 8.91 -0.41 5.09
N TRP A 150 9.79 0.31 5.80
CA TRP A 150 9.44 1.29 6.85
C TRP A 150 9.55 2.73 6.41
N ASP A 151 9.91 3.00 5.15
CA ASP A 151 9.77 4.35 4.59
C ASP A 151 8.35 4.86 4.83
N LEU A 152 7.36 3.94 4.80
CA LEU A 152 5.96 4.11 5.20
C LEU A 152 5.70 4.82 6.54
N PHE A 153 6.69 4.95 7.42
CA PHE A 153 6.57 5.56 8.73
C PHE A 153 7.47 6.78 8.95
N ASP A 154 8.34 7.14 8.01
CA ASP A 154 9.08 8.43 8.05
C ASP A 154 8.16 9.63 7.71
N PHE A 155 6.84 9.40 7.78
CA PHE A 155 5.83 10.16 7.08
C PHE A 155 4.85 10.90 7.98
N THR A 156 4.84 10.66 9.29
CA THR A 156 3.94 11.38 10.22
C THR A 156 4.67 12.03 11.37
N SER A 157 6.01 12.12 11.34
CA SER A 157 6.83 12.68 12.41
C SER A 157 6.36 14.06 12.90
N ASN A 158 5.80 14.88 12.00
CA ASN A 158 5.35 16.25 12.29
C ASN A 158 3.83 16.48 12.11
N GLY A 159 3.05 15.43 11.83
CA GLY A 159 1.58 15.52 11.71
C GLY A 159 1.07 16.43 10.59
N PHE A 160 1.73 16.45 9.43
CA PHE A 160 1.26 17.21 8.26
C PHE A 160 0.12 16.45 7.55
N LYS A 161 -0.97 17.15 7.23
CA LYS A 161 -2.08 16.61 6.43
C LYS A 161 -1.66 16.30 5.00
N SER A 162 -0.74 17.10 4.46
CA SER A 162 -0.13 16.89 3.15
C SER A 162 0.54 15.53 3.03
N ASP A 163 1.09 14.99 4.12
CA ASP A 163 1.71 13.65 4.09
C ASP A 163 0.66 12.59 3.73
N ILE A 164 -0.54 12.64 4.32
CA ILE A 164 -1.66 11.75 3.97
C ILE A 164 -2.10 11.93 2.51
N ILE A 165 -2.09 13.17 2.02
CA ILE A 165 -2.45 13.49 0.64
C ILE A 165 -1.43 12.93 -0.36
N PHE A 166 -0.12 13.09 -0.11
CA PHE A 166 0.91 12.53 -0.99
C PHE A 166 0.88 11.00 -1.02
N HIS A 167 0.54 10.35 0.08
CA HIS A 167 0.28 8.90 0.08
C HIS A 167 -0.91 8.51 -0.79
N THR A 168 -1.99 9.27 -0.68
CA THR A 168 -3.18 9.07 -1.51
C THR A 168 -2.85 9.27 -2.99
N LEU A 169 -2.11 10.31 -3.32
CA LEU A 169 -1.62 10.55 -4.68
C LEU A 169 -0.73 9.42 -5.17
N LYS A 170 0.24 8.96 -4.37
CA LYS A 170 1.15 7.87 -4.73
C LYS A 170 0.38 6.61 -5.13
N ASN A 171 -0.60 6.22 -4.32
CA ASN A 171 -1.42 5.04 -4.56
C ASN A 171 -2.32 5.22 -5.81
N ARG A 172 -2.93 6.40 -5.97
CA ARG A 172 -3.84 6.66 -7.09
C ARG A 172 -3.15 6.89 -8.42
N MET A 173 -1.99 7.54 -8.44
CA MET A 173 -1.21 7.74 -9.66
C MET A 173 -0.82 6.42 -10.31
N HIS A 174 -0.55 5.42 -9.48
CA HIS A 174 -0.26 4.07 -9.94
C HIS A 174 -1.49 3.40 -10.59
N GLU A 175 -2.71 3.67 -10.13
CA GLU A 175 -3.95 3.07 -10.67
C GLU A 175 -4.50 3.80 -11.88
N GLU A 176 -4.10 5.07 -12.06
CA GLU A 176 -4.65 5.98 -13.06
C GLU A 176 -3.62 6.38 -14.11
N GLU A 177 -2.94 5.39 -14.70
CA GLU A 177 -1.83 5.65 -15.63
C GLU A 177 -2.19 6.61 -16.78
N ASP A 178 -3.36 6.42 -17.39
CA ASP A 178 -3.84 7.25 -18.51
C ASP A 178 -3.93 8.73 -18.16
N ILE A 179 -4.21 9.00 -16.89
CA ILE A 179 -4.36 10.33 -16.33
C ILE A 179 -2.97 10.89 -16.00
N VAL A 180 -2.09 10.07 -15.43
CA VAL A 180 -0.72 10.45 -15.06
C VAL A 180 0.18 10.70 -16.28
N ARG A 181 0.01 9.98 -17.39
CA ARG A 181 0.76 10.21 -18.64
C ARG A 181 0.61 11.62 -19.21
N LYS A 182 -0.40 12.38 -18.77
CA LYS A 182 -0.57 13.79 -19.14
C LYS A 182 0.39 14.70 -18.38
N LEU A 183 1.05 14.22 -17.33
CA LEU A 183 1.95 14.98 -16.48
C LEU A 183 3.39 14.61 -16.81
N THR A 184 4.29 15.59 -16.74
CA THR A 184 5.69 15.44 -17.15
C THR A 184 6.60 16.25 -16.24
N GLY A 185 7.87 15.84 -16.14
CA GLY A 185 8.90 16.54 -15.38
C GLY A 185 8.86 16.27 -13.88
N ILE A 186 9.66 17.03 -13.14
CA ILE A 186 9.86 16.86 -11.70
C ILE A 186 9.27 18.08 -10.98
N MET A 187 8.33 17.86 -10.08
CA MET A 187 7.64 18.91 -9.33
C MET A 187 7.97 18.77 -7.85
N GLN A 188 8.46 19.84 -7.23
CA GLN A 188 8.71 19.88 -5.79
C GLN A 188 7.61 20.67 -5.07
N PHE A 189 7.29 20.21 -3.86
CA PHE A 189 6.28 20.78 -2.97
C PHE A 189 6.93 21.07 -1.63
N ASP A 190 7.05 22.34 -1.33
CA ASP A 190 7.54 22.90 -0.08
C ASP A 190 6.33 23.25 0.80
N ILE A 191 5.88 22.29 1.60
CA ILE A 191 4.70 22.46 2.45
C ILE A 191 5.13 22.97 3.83
N THR A 192 4.49 24.04 4.31
CA THR A 192 4.83 24.67 5.58
C THR A 192 3.72 24.48 6.62
N LYS A 193 4.10 24.19 7.85
CA LYS A 193 3.21 24.13 9.01
C LYS A 193 3.96 24.70 10.20
N ASP A 194 3.49 25.81 10.75
CA ASP A 194 4.18 26.57 11.80
C ASP A 194 5.62 26.90 11.37
N GLU A 195 6.62 26.56 12.18
CA GLU A 195 8.05 26.76 11.88
C GLU A 195 8.67 25.58 11.11
N THR A 196 7.88 24.56 10.79
CA THR A 196 8.35 23.34 10.14
C THR A 196 8.03 23.30 8.65
N LYS A 197 8.88 22.59 7.90
CA LYS A 197 8.76 22.42 6.45
C LYS A 197 8.83 20.94 6.08
N SER A 198 7.84 20.48 5.32
CA SER A 198 7.76 19.16 4.71
C SER A 198 8.02 19.30 3.21
N VAL A 199 9.06 18.64 2.70
CA VAL A 199 9.40 18.65 1.27
C VAL A 199 8.97 17.34 0.64
N TRP A 200 8.22 17.45 -0.46
CA TRP A 200 7.80 16.32 -1.28
C TRP A 200 8.15 16.55 -2.74
N THR A 201 8.42 15.47 -3.46
CA THR A 201 8.65 15.50 -4.90
C THR A 201 7.69 14.53 -5.59
N ILE A 202 7.12 14.98 -6.70
CA ILE A 202 6.48 14.13 -7.69
C ILE A 202 7.32 14.16 -8.97
N ASP A 203 7.91 13.03 -9.32
CA ASP A 203 8.84 12.84 -10.41
C ASP A 203 8.24 11.95 -11.50
N PHE A 204 7.70 12.56 -12.55
CA PHE A 204 7.09 11.84 -13.67
C PHE A 204 8.13 11.23 -14.62
N THR A 205 9.43 11.34 -14.33
CA THR A 205 10.49 10.60 -15.04
C THR A 205 10.73 9.22 -14.41
N LYS A 206 10.26 9.02 -13.16
CA LYS A 206 10.35 7.76 -12.42
C LYS A 206 9.15 6.85 -12.67
N PRO A 207 9.30 5.53 -12.41
CA PRO A 207 8.21 4.56 -12.54
C PRO A 207 7.04 4.90 -11.60
N LEU A 208 5.81 4.60 -12.02
CA LEU A 208 4.63 4.75 -11.18
C LEU A 208 4.78 3.91 -9.90
N GLY A 209 4.34 4.46 -8.77
CA GLY A 209 4.54 3.88 -7.45
C GLY A 209 5.88 4.23 -6.79
N GLN A 210 6.85 4.75 -7.55
CA GLN A 210 8.11 5.32 -7.04
C GLN A 210 8.24 6.82 -7.33
N ASN A 211 7.32 7.37 -8.12
CA ASN A 211 7.30 8.75 -8.58
C ASN A 211 6.87 9.77 -7.52
N VAL A 212 6.42 9.36 -6.33
CA VAL A 212 6.09 10.27 -5.23
C VAL A 212 6.94 9.91 -4.01
N TYR A 213 7.77 10.85 -3.56
CA TYR A 213 8.72 10.62 -2.47
C TYR A 213 9.01 11.90 -1.67
N ARG A 214 9.48 11.73 -0.43
CA ARG A 214 9.93 12.83 0.42
C ARG A 214 11.27 13.39 -0.04
N GLY A 215 11.48 14.68 0.20
CA GLY A 215 12.72 15.38 -0.07
C GLY A 215 12.82 15.92 -1.49
N THR A 216 13.95 16.57 -1.75
CA THR A 216 14.27 17.21 -3.03
C THR A 216 14.82 16.17 -4.00
N SER A 217 14.45 16.26 -5.27
CA SER A 217 15.12 15.48 -6.32
C SER A 217 16.57 15.92 -6.49
N PRO A 218 17.51 14.99 -6.77
CA PRO A 218 18.85 15.37 -7.22
C PRO A 218 18.82 16.12 -8.57
N GLU A 219 17.78 15.89 -9.37
CA GLU A 219 17.55 16.60 -10.63
C GLU A 219 16.75 17.88 -10.43
N LYS A 220 16.96 18.88 -11.30
CA LYS A 220 16.31 20.18 -11.17
C LYS A 220 14.80 20.07 -11.41
N PRO A 221 13.95 20.46 -10.45
CA PRO A 221 12.50 20.48 -10.66
C PRO A 221 12.10 21.54 -11.69
N VAL A 222 11.09 21.22 -12.51
CA VAL A 222 10.48 22.17 -13.45
C VAL A 222 9.72 23.28 -12.72
N CYS A 223 9.22 22.98 -11.52
CA CYS A 223 8.60 23.95 -10.63
C CYS A 223 8.72 23.55 -9.16
N ILE A 224 8.75 24.55 -8.28
CA ILE A 224 8.69 24.40 -6.83
C ILE A 224 7.46 25.17 -6.35
N LEU A 225 6.49 24.46 -5.78
CA LEU A 225 5.32 25.02 -5.12
C LEU A 225 5.63 25.22 -3.63
N THR A 226 5.28 26.37 -3.07
CA THR A 226 5.29 26.62 -1.62
C THR A 226 3.89 26.98 -1.16
N MET A 227 3.39 26.28 -0.14
CA MET A 227 2.02 26.44 0.37
C MET A 227 1.90 25.94 1.82
N GLY A 228 0.97 26.49 2.60
CA GLY A 228 0.64 25.98 3.94
C GLY A 228 -0.03 24.61 3.89
N ASP A 229 0.25 23.74 4.87
CA ASP A 229 -0.26 22.36 4.95
C ASP A 229 -1.79 22.26 4.85
N GLU A 230 -2.49 23.09 5.62
CA GLU A 230 -3.95 23.17 5.64
C GLU A 230 -4.52 23.62 4.28
N ASP A 231 -3.91 24.64 3.66
CA ASP A 231 -4.35 25.17 2.36
C ASP A 231 -4.07 24.15 1.25
N PHE A 232 -2.93 23.44 1.30
CA PHE A 232 -2.61 22.37 0.37
C PHE A 232 -3.58 21.20 0.50
N ALA A 233 -3.90 20.77 1.72
CA ALA A 233 -4.86 19.70 1.93
C ALA A 233 -6.25 20.10 1.39
N LYS A 234 -6.72 21.32 1.69
CA LYS A 234 -7.98 21.87 1.15
C LYS A 234 -7.98 21.93 -0.36
N MET A 235 -6.87 22.32 -0.95
CA MET A 235 -6.70 22.32 -2.39
C MET A 235 -6.90 20.90 -2.90
N MET A 236 -6.16 19.91 -2.39
CA MET A 236 -6.19 18.54 -2.87
C MET A 236 -7.53 17.81 -2.64
N VAL A 237 -8.35 18.25 -1.69
CA VAL A 237 -9.74 17.78 -1.54
C VAL A 237 -10.77 18.62 -2.31
N ASN A 238 -10.33 19.47 -3.25
CA ASN A 238 -11.15 20.36 -4.07
C ASN A 238 -12.00 21.38 -3.27
N LYS A 239 -11.55 21.76 -2.06
CA LYS A 239 -12.14 22.81 -1.22
C LYS A 239 -11.46 24.17 -1.35
N PHE A 240 -10.33 24.25 -2.04
CA PHE A 240 -9.65 25.51 -2.30
C PHE A 240 -9.13 25.58 -3.74
N ASN A 241 -9.51 26.62 -4.46
CA ASN A 241 -9.13 26.79 -5.86
C ASN A 241 -7.66 27.27 -5.97
N PRO A 242 -6.82 26.65 -6.81
CA PRO A 242 -5.40 26.98 -6.90
C PRO A 242 -5.14 28.39 -7.47
N GLN A 243 -5.94 28.88 -8.41
CA GLN A 243 -5.78 30.23 -8.97
C GLN A 243 -6.07 31.28 -7.90
N LYS A 244 -7.14 31.09 -7.12
CA LYS A 244 -7.46 31.95 -5.97
C LYS A 244 -6.36 31.90 -4.91
N ALA A 245 -5.81 30.72 -4.62
CA ALA A 245 -4.70 30.57 -3.68
C ALA A 245 -3.45 31.33 -4.13
N PHE A 246 -3.13 31.31 -5.42
CA PHE A 246 -2.03 32.09 -6.00
C PHE A 246 -2.28 33.60 -5.87
N MET A 247 -3.47 34.07 -6.26
CA MET A 247 -3.83 35.49 -6.17
C MET A 247 -3.79 36.03 -4.74
N LEU A 248 -4.14 35.20 -3.74
CA LEU A 248 -4.09 35.55 -2.33
C LEU A 248 -2.68 35.42 -1.71
N GLY A 249 -1.67 35.02 -2.49
CA GLY A 249 -0.30 34.80 -2.00
C GLY A 249 -0.12 33.54 -1.13
N LYS A 250 -1.17 32.72 -0.97
CA LYS A 250 -1.17 31.45 -0.23
C LYS A 250 -0.49 30.31 -0.99
N MET A 251 -0.44 30.42 -2.32
CA MET A 251 0.36 29.57 -3.20
C MET A 251 1.47 30.39 -3.85
N LYS A 252 2.71 29.98 -3.69
CA LYS A 252 3.85 30.53 -4.45
C LYS A 252 4.40 29.45 -5.35
N VAL A 253 4.70 29.77 -6.60
CA VAL A 253 5.30 28.82 -7.53
C VAL A 253 6.52 29.45 -8.18
N LYS A 254 7.68 28.81 -8.02
CA LYS A 254 8.90 29.13 -8.78
C LYS A 254 8.99 28.18 -9.98
N GLY A 255 9.31 28.68 -11.17
CA GLY A 255 9.43 27.88 -12.39
C GLY A 255 8.12 27.77 -13.19
N GLN A 256 7.86 26.60 -13.79
CA GLN A 256 6.73 26.40 -14.70
C GLN A 256 5.39 26.27 -13.96
N ILE A 257 4.70 27.40 -13.76
CA ILE A 257 3.43 27.47 -13.01
C ILE A 257 2.33 26.57 -13.62
N LEU A 258 2.28 26.49 -14.95
CA LEU A 258 1.28 25.67 -15.66
C LEU A 258 1.34 24.18 -15.28
N SER A 259 2.50 23.67 -14.89
CA SER A 259 2.68 22.28 -14.47
C SER A 259 1.90 21.94 -13.20
N ILE A 260 1.89 22.85 -12.21
CA ILE A 260 1.11 22.72 -10.98
C ILE A 260 -0.39 22.77 -11.29
N TYR A 261 -0.85 23.72 -12.11
CA TYR A 261 -2.26 23.81 -12.47
C TYR A 261 -2.73 22.58 -13.24
N LYS A 262 -1.87 22.02 -14.11
CA LYS A 262 -2.16 20.79 -14.83
C LYS A 262 -2.29 19.60 -13.89
N LEU A 263 -1.35 19.41 -12.96
CA LEU A 263 -1.44 18.37 -11.92
C LEU A 263 -2.77 18.47 -11.16
N PHE A 264 -3.11 19.67 -10.71
CA PHE A 264 -4.32 19.88 -9.93
C PHE A 264 -5.60 19.62 -10.73
N THR A 265 -5.65 20.10 -11.97
CA THR A 265 -6.79 19.88 -12.88
C THR A 265 -7.00 18.40 -13.17
N VAL A 266 -5.91 17.70 -13.46
CA VAL A 266 -5.88 16.26 -13.74
C VAL A 266 -6.32 15.45 -12.53
N TRP A 267 -5.84 15.82 -11.33
CA TRP A 267 -6.28 15.22 -10.07
C TRP A 267 -7.77 15.44 -9.84
N VAL A 268 -8.28 16.67 -9.97
CA VAL A 268 -9.69 16.96 -9.75
C VAL A 268 -10.60 16.24 -10.74
N GLU A 269 -10.18 16.17 -12.01
CA GLU A 269 -10.89 15.40 -13.03
C GLU A 269 -10.96 13.92 -12.66
N ALA A 270 -9.86 13.33 -12.21
CA ALA A 270 -9.80 11.92 -11.81
C ALA A 270 -10.63 11.64 -10.55
N ALA A 271 -10.32 12.35 -9.45
CA ALA A 271 -10.83 12.09 -8.12
C ALA A 271 -12.32 12.45 -8.01
N PHE A 272 -12.74 13.61 -8.51
CA PHE A 272 -14.07 14.15 -8.25
C PHE A 272 -15.03 14.05 -9.44
N LYS A 273 -14.57 14.33 -10.67
CA LYS A 273 -15.45 14.26 -11.86
C LYS A 273 -15.69 12.82 -12.31
N LYS A 274 -14.62 12.04 -12.41
CA LYS A 274 -14.66 10.61 -12.79
C LYS A 274 -14.84 9.67 -11.59
N LYS A 275 -14.86 10.20 -10.36
CA LYS A 275 -15.05 9.46 -9.10
C LYS A 275 -14.07 8.29 -8.92
N LYS A 276 -12.85 8.46 -9.42
CA LYS A 276 -11.82 7.40 -9.38
C LYS A 276 -11.06 7.33 -8.06
N ALA A 277 -11.29 8.27 -7.15
CA ALA A 277 -10.71 8.26 -5.80
C ALA A 277 -11.82 8.24 -4.72
N PRO A 278 -12.58 7.13 -4.59
CA PRO A 278 -13.70 7.01 -3.64
C PRO A 278 -13.31 7.16 -2.16
N GLU A 279 -12.03 7.05 -1.80
CA GLU A 279 -11.52 7.28 -0.44
C GLU A 279 -11.52 8.76 -0.04
N VAL A 280 -11.40 9.67 -1.01
CA VAL A 280 -11.10 11.08 -0.73
C VAL A 280 -12.10 11.74 0.21
N PRO A 281 -13.43 11.55 0.07
CA PRO A 281 -14.40 12.12 1.02
C PRO A 281 -14.21 11.65 2.46
N TYR A 282 -13.75 10.41 2.67
CA TYR A 282 -13.52 9.85 4.00
C TYR A 282 -12.20 10.34 4.59
N ILE A 283 -11.16 10.44 3.76
CA ILE A 283 -9.88 11.05 4.15
C ILE A 283 -10.10 12.52 4.54
N GLU A 284 -10.84 13.26 3.70
CA GLU A 284 -11.21 14.65 3.95
C GLU A 284 -11.90 14.82 5.31
N ASN A 285 -12.90 14.00 5.62
CA ASN A 285 -13.63 14.08 6.88
C ASN A 285 -12.67 14.02 8.08
N ILE A 286 -11.76 13.05 8.08
CA ILE A 286 -10.81 12.88 9.20
C ILE A 286 -9.82 14.04 9.27
N LEU A 287 -9.23 14.43 8.14
CA LEU A 287 -8.22 15.49 8.08
C LEU A 287 -8.76 16.86 8.55
N PHE A 288 -10.05 17.12 8.42
CA PHE A 288 -10.64 18.42 8.79
C PHE A 288 -11.50 18.41 10.05
N ASN A 289 -11.78 17.24 10.63
CA ASN A 289 -12.51 17.12 11.90
C ASN A 289 -11.62 16.72 13.08
N SER A 290 -10.37 16.31 12.82
CA SER A 290 -9.40 15.97 13.86
C SER A 290 -7.97 16.27 13.42
N ASP A 291 -7.14 16.73 14.36
CA ASP A 291 -5.71 16.88 14.11
C ASP A 291 -4.99 15.54 14.17
N LEU A 292 -3.96 15.40 13.32
CA LEU A 292 -3.08 14.23 13.31
C LEU A 292 -2.11 14.33 14.50
N ILE A 293 -1.93 13.22 15.22
CA ILE A 293 -0.96 13.14 16.31
C ILE A 293 0.44 12.84 15.71
N PRO A 294 1.42 13.75 15.88
CA PRO A 294 2.76 13.54 15.32
C PRO A 294 3.44 12.28 15.86
N GLY A 295 4.12 11.54 14.98
CA GLY A 295 4.88 10.34 15.32
C GLY A 295 4.06 9.06 15.50
N LEU A 296 2.72 9.15 15.51
CA LEU A 296 1.85 8.01 15.70
C LEU A 296 1.65 7.24 14.38
N LYS A 297 1.97 5.95 14.35
CA LYS A 297 1.87 5.07 13.17
C LYS A 297 0.42 4.74 12.81
N SER A 298 -0.44 4.62 13.81
CA SER A 298 -1.87 4.33 13.62
C SER A 298 -2.60 5.41 12.81
N GLU A 299 -2.13 6.67 12.83
CA GLU A 299 -2.67 7.76 12.00
C GLU A 299 -2.70 7.36 10.53
N ILE A 300 -1.53 7.01 9.97
CA ILE A 300 -1.41 6.64 8.56
C ILE A 300 -2.11 5.31 8.26
N MET A 301 -2.13 4.39 9.22
CA MET A 301 -2.76 3.08 9.06
C MET A 301 -4.28 3.19 8.93
N VAL A 302 -4.92 4.13 9.63
CA VAL A 302 -6.35 4.42 9.46
C VAL A 302 -6.64 4.83 8.01
N PHE A 303 -5.87 5.75 7.42
CA PHE A 303 -6.07 6.14 6.01
C PHE A 303 -5.83 5.00 5.03
N ARG A 304 -4.88 4.10 5.31
CA ARG A 304 -4.67 2.89 4.52
C ARG A 304 -5.85 1.92 4.60
N LEU A 305 -6.40 1.72 5.79
CA LEU A 305 -7.60 0.89 5.98
C LEU A 305 -8.78 1.47 5.20
N ILE A 306 -8.96 2.79 5.19
CA ILE A 306 -9.98 3.47 4.36
C ILE A 306 -9.76 3.16 2.88
N GLN A 307 -8.56 3.41 2.35
CA GLN A 307 -8.19 3.14 0.95
C GLN A 307 -8.40 1.68 0.56
N ARG A 308 -8.18 0.76 1.50
CA ARG A 308 -8.44 -0.66 1.33
C ARG A 308 -9.94 -0.95 1.32
N PHE A 309 -10.69 -0.49 2.29
CA PHE A 309 -12.10 -0.84 2.42
C PHE A 309 -12.93 -0.31 1.27
N VAL A 310 -12.66 0.90 0.76
CA VAL A 310 -13.34 1.39 -0.45
C VAL A 310 -13.15 0.49 -1.67
N LYS A 311 -12.08 -0.31 -1.72
CA LYS A 311 -11.82 -1.29 -2.79
C LYS A 311 -12.43 -2.65 -2.51
N CYS A 312 -12.80 -2.93 -1.27
CA CYS A 312 -13.32 -4.21 -0.82
C CYS A 312 -14.62 -4.03 -0.01
N PRO A 313 -15.68 -3.40 -0.58
CA PRO A 313 -16.91 -3.11 0.16
C PRO A 313 -17.62 -4.37 0.68
N GLN A 314 -17.44 -5.52 0.05
CA GLN A 314 -17.93 -6.81 0.54
C GLN A 314 -17.40 -7.16 1.93
N LEU A 315 -16.15 -6.78 2.23
CA LEU A 315 -15.52 -7.02 3.52
C LEU A 315 -16.25 -6.27 4.64
N CYS A 316 -16.68 -5.04 4.37
CA CYS A 316 -17.42 -4.22 5.32
C CYS A 316 -18.78 -4.85 5.67
N ALA A 317 -19.47 -5.45 4.70
CA ALA A 317 -20.72 -6.16 4.94
C ALA A 317 -20.52 -7.43 5.79
N GLU A 318 -19.43 -8.16 5.58
CA GLU A 318 -19.10 -9.37 6.34
C GLU A 318 -18.64 -9.10 7.77
N VAL A 319 -17.88 -8.02 7.97
CA VAL A 319 -17.39 -7.62 9.29
C VAL A 319 -18.56 -7.05 10.11
N GLY A 320 -19.21 -6.01 9.56
CA GLY A 320 -20.34 -5.30 10.16
C GLY A 320 -20.06 -4.73 11.56
N GLY A 321 -21.05 -4.08 12.15
CA GLY A 321 -20.96 -3.54 13.52
C GLY A 321 -19.97 -2.38 13.63
N PHE A 322 -19.52 -2.12 14.86
CA PHE A 322 -18.55 -1.08 15.17
C PHE A 322 -17.45 -1.61 16.09
N TYR A 323 -16.30 -0.96 16.11
CA TYR A 323 -15.11 -1.34 16.88
C TYR A 323 -14.45 -0.11 17.46
N TYR A 324 -13.93 -0.24 18.67
CA TYR A 324 -13.14 0.80 19.31
C TYR A 324 -11.70 0.34 19.44
N PHE A 325 -10.78 1.25 19.16
CA PHE A 325 -9.34 1.03 19.28
C PHE A 325 -8.74 2.08 20.19
N ASP A 326 -8.29 1.65 21.36
CA ASP A 326 -7.44 2.43 22.26
C ASP A 326 -5.99 2.14 21.88
N ILE A 327 -5.37 3.11 21.21
CA ILE A 327 -3.98 3.04 20.78
C ILE A 327 -3.09 3.46 21.93
N THR A 328 -2.14 2.61 22.29
CA THR A 328 -1.19 2.85 23.38
C THR A 328 0.23 3.10 22.89
N ILE A 329 1.01 3.84 23.68
CA ILE A 329 2.47 3.89 23.63
C ILE A 329 2.95 3.61 25.06
N ASP A 330 3.76 2.57 25.23
CA ASP A 330 4.27 2.14 26.53
C ASP A 330 3.12 1.92 27.54
N GLY A 331 2.02 1.32 27.07
CA GLY A 331 0.83 1.03 27.86
C GLY A 331 -0.07 2.23 28.19
N LYS A 332 0.29 3.46 27.80
CA LYS A 332 -0.55 4.66 27.98
C LYS A 332 -1.38 4.91 26.74
N VAL A 333 -2.69 5.10 26.89
CA VAL A 333 -3.58 5.44 25.76
C VAL A 333 -3.25 6.85 25.26
N VAL A 334 -2.85 6.95 24.00
CA VAL A 334 -2.48 8.21 23.32
C VAL A 334 -3.47 8.60 22.22
N SER A 335 -4.28 7.66 21.75
CA SER A 335 -5.30 7.90 20.73
C SER A 335 -6.46 6.93 20.86
N LYS A 336 -7.67 7.37 20.51
CA LYS A 336 -8.87 6.53 20.49
C LYS A 336 -9.58 6.63 19.14
N TRP A 337 -9.87 5.50 18.51
CA TRP A 337 -10.58 5.44 17.23
C TRP A 337 -11.86 4.63 17.35
N LYS A 338 -12.92 5.09 16.70
CA LYS A 338 -14.11 4.29 16.40
C LYS A 338 -14.09 3.94 14.91
N LEU A 339 -14.31 2.68 14.58
CA LEU A 339 -14.58 2.19 13.22
C LEU A 339 -16.01 1.65 13.17
N ASP A 340 -16.89 2.29 12.41
CA ASP A 340 -18.31 1.95 12.34
C ASP A 340 -18.75 1.52 10.93
N PHE A 341 -19.08 0.25 10.73
CA PHE A 341 -19.60 -0.29 9.48
C PHE A 341 -21.13 -0.24 9.36
N THR A 342 -21.84 0.20 10.42
CA THR A 342 -23.31 0.31 10.41
C THR A 342 -23.78 1.53 9.63
N GLU A 343 -23.04 2.64 9.75
CA GLU A 343 -23.35 3.91 9.08
C GLU A 343 -22.91 3.92 7.60
N ASN A 344 -21.85 3.19 7.26
CA ASN A 344 -21.33 3.11 5.90
C ASN A 344 -20.79 1.71 5.57
N LYS A 345 -21.53 1.00 4.72
CA LYS A 345 -21.17 -0.37 4.28
C LYS A 345 -20.10 -0.41 3.18
N VAL A 346 -19.63 0.72 2.66
CA VAL A 346 -18.57 0.77 1.64
C VAL A 346 -17.20 0.69 2.26
N CYS A 347 -16.93 1.50 3.29
CA CYS A 347 -15.61 1.54 3.93
C CYS A 347 -15.63 1.58 5.45
N GLY A 348 -16.81 1.57 6.07
CA GLY A 348 -16.95 2.00 7.46
C GLY A 348 -16.67 3.50 7.62
N ILE A 349 -16.94 4.00 8.81
CA ILE A 349 -16.63 5.37 9.22
C ILE A 349 -15.59 5.30 10.31
N PHE A 350 -14.42 5.87 10.05
CA PHE A 350 -13.40 6.09 11.08
C PHE A 350 -13.61 7.46 11.72
N THR A 351 -13.63 7.51 13.05
CA THR A 351 -13.82 8.75 13.80
C THR A 351 -12.90 8.80 15.01
N ARG A 352 -12.11 9.87 15.15
CA ARG A 352 -11.33 10.14 16.36
C ARG A 352 -12.27 10.31 17.55
N GLN A 353 -12.00 9.61 18.64
CA GLN A 353 -12.75 9.76 19.88
C GLN A 353 -11.97 10.63 20.88
N PRO A 354 -12.66 11.42 21.74
CA PRO A 354 -12.02 12.14 22.82
C PRO A 354 -11.26 11.20 23.78
N LEU A 355 -10.08 11.59 24.26
CA LEU A 355 -9.27 10.75 25.15
C LEU A 355 -9.93 10.48 26.50
N ASP A 356 -10.73 11.42 27.00
CA ASP A 356 -11.50 11.34 28.23
C ASP A 356 -12.75 10.46 28.13
N SER A 357 -13.14 10.05 26.92
CA SER A 357 -14.28 9.15 26.73
C SER A 357 -14.04 7.79 27.39
N GLN A 358 -14.85 7.43 28.40
CA GLN A 358 -14.79 6.12 29.04
C GLN A 358 -15.61 5.10 28.24
N GLN A 359 -14.94 4.19 27.55
CA GLN A 359 -15.57 3.08 26.85
C GLN A 359 -15.46 1.83 27.71
N THR A 360 -16.54 1.48 28.40
CA THR A 360 -16.50 0.44 29.44
C THR A 360 -17.15 -0.88 29.04
N SER A 361 -17.81 -0.99 27.86
CA SER A 361 -18.60 -2.19 27.53
C SER A 361 -18.88 -2.47 26.03
N GLN A 362 -18.03 -2.00 25.13
CA GLN A 362 -18.20 -2.18 23.68
C GLN A 362 -17.04 -3.00 23.10
N PRO A 363 -17.04 -3.45 21.83
CA PRO A 363 -15.93 -4.19 21.23
C PRO A 363 -14.66 -3.33 21.17
N LEU A 364 -14.00 -3.22 22.33
CA LEU A 364 -12.83 -2.42 22.61
C LEU A 364 -11.59 -3.29 22.43
N ILE A 365 -10.68 -2.76 21.64
CA ILE A 365 -9.36 -3.32 21.40
C ILE A 365 -8.36 -2.32 21.97
N VAL A 366 -7.54 -2.74 22.92
CA VAL A 366 -6.39 -1.96 23.40
C VAL A 366 -5.14 -2.55 22.77
N ILE A 367 -4.37 -1.72 22.07
CA ILE A 367 -3.27 -2.16 21.21
C ILE A 367 -2.17 -1.10 21.15
N GLU A 368 -0.92 -1.54 21.23
CA GLU A 368 0.24 -0.64 21.02
C GLU A 368 0.24 -0.08 19.59
N ASP A 369 0.66 1.17 19.42
CA ASP A 369 0.70 1.84 18.12
C ASP A 369 1.50 1.06 17.07
N GLU A 370 2.62 0.49 17.51
CA GLU A 370 3.44 -0.42 16.70
C GLU A 370 2.66 -1.64 16.25
N ASP A 371 1.90 -2.26 17.17
CA ASP A 371 1.13 -3.46 16.88
C ASP A 371 -0.05 -3.18 15.97
N PHE A 372 -0.72 -2.03 16.13
CA PHE A 372 -1.76 -1.58 15.21
C PHE A 372 -1.21 -1.45 13.78
N ALA A 373 0.01 -0.94 13.65
CA ALA A 373 0.70 -0.86 12.37
C ALA A 373 1.07 -2.24 11.82
N LEU A 374 1.63 -3.12 12.65
CA LEU A 374 2.00 -4.48 12.24
C LEU A 374 0.77 -5.28 11.79
N ILE A 375 -0.36 -5.23 12.51
CA ILE A 375 -1.58 -5.94 12.08
C ILE A 375 -2.15 -5.33 10.79
N SER A 376 -2.11 -4.01 10.64
CA SER A 376 -2.58 -3.31 9.43
C SER A 376 -1.75 -3.63 8.19
N LEU A 377 -0.47 -3.96 8.39
CA LEU A 377 0.44 -4.43 7.35
C LEU A 377 0.46 -5.96 7.20
N ASN A 378 -0.42 -6.68 7.91
CA ASN A 378 -0.46 -8.15 7.94
C ASN A 378 0.87 -8.79 8.39
N GLN A 379 1.63 -8.10 9.25
CA GLN A 379 2.92 -8.54 9.80
C GLN A 379 2.80 -9.10 11.23
N LEU A 380 1.62 -8.99 11.83
CA LEU A 380 1.29 -9.58 13.13
C LEU A 380 -0.02 -10.37 13.03
N ASP A 381 0.05 -11.63 13.46
CA ASP A 381 -1.12 -12.51 13.55
C ASP A 381 -2.01 -12.06 14.71
N ILE A 382 -3.19 -11.53 14.39
CA ILE A 382 -4.14 -10.98 15.37
C ILE A 382 -4.61 -12.05 16.35
N GLN A 383 -4.88 -13.26 15.88
CA GLN A 383 -5.43 -14.31 16.74
C GLN A 383 -4.39 -14.71 17.79
N LYS A 384 -3.14 -14.95 17.36
CA LYS A 384 -2.02 -15.22 18.28
C LYS A 384 -1.76 -14.06 19.23
N ALA A 385 -1.79 -12.82 18.75
CA ALA A 385 -1.54 -11.63 19.56
C ALA A 385 -2.63 -11.38 20.62
N MET A 386 -3.89 -11.70 20.32
CA MET A 386 -4.98 -11.65 21.31
C MET A 386 -4.87 -12.80 22.32
N THR A 387 -4.54 -14.02 21.88
CA THR A 387 -4.34 -15.17 22.78
C THR A 387 -3.19 -14.93 23.76
N SER A 388 -2.09 -14.32 23.31
CA SER A 388 -0.94 -13.99 24.16
C SER A 388 -1.11 -12.72 25.01
N GLN A 389 -2.27 -12.06 24.96
CA GLN A 389 -2.55 -10.80 25.65
C GLN A 389 -1.68 -9.61 25.22
N ARG A 390 -0.99 -9.70 24.07
CA ARG A 390 -0.30 -8.56 23.45
C ARG A 390 -1.30 -7.52 22.93
N ILE A 391 -2.42 -7.99 22.37
CA ILE A 391 -3.59 -7.17 22.04
C ILE A 391 -4.70 -7.51 23.04
N LYS A 392 -5.22 -6.53 23.76
CA LYS A 392 -6.29 -6.75 24.75
C LYS A 392 -7.65 -6.49 24.14
N GLY A 393 -8.62 -7.34 24.43
CA GLY A 393 -10.00 -7.23 23.94
C GLY A 393 -10.72 -8.57 24.02
N ASP A 394 -12.03 -8.58 23.71
CA ASP A 394 -12.78 -9.84 23.67
C ASP A 394 -12.27 -10.73 22.52
N ILE A 395 -11.69 -11.89 22.87
CA ILE A 395 -11.13 -12.85 21.92
C ILE A 395 -12.17 -13.36 20.91
N LYS A 396 -13.48 -13.29 21.22
CA LYS A 396 -14.56 -13.62 20.28
C LYS A 396 -14.60 -12.67 19.08
N LEU A 397 -13.98 -11.50 19.17
CA LEU A 397 -13.83 -10.55 18.06
C LEU A 397 -12.71 -10.92 17.08
N ALA A 398 -11.78 -11.81 17.48
CA ALA A 398 -10.61 -12.13 16.67
C ALA A 398 -10.95 -12.52 15.23
N PRO A 399 -11.95 -13.40 14.93
CA PRO A 399 -12.30 -13.74 13.55
C PRO A 399 -12.76 -12.54 12.71
N LYS A 400 -13.40 -11.54 13.33
CA LYS A 400 -13.82 -10.32 12.63
C LYS A 400 -12.67 -9.34 12.45
N LEU A 401 -11.81 -9.18 13.45
CA LEU A 401 -10.60 -8.35 13.37
C LEU A 401 -9.64 -8.90 12.32
N VAL A 402 -9.47 -10.21 12.25
CA VAL A 402 -8.75 -10.91 11.19
C VAL A 402 -9.24 -10.45 9.82
N LYS A 403 -10.56 -10.40 9.57
CA LYS A 403 -11.10 -9.89 8.31
C LYS A 403 -10.79 -8.40 8.07
N ILE A 404 -10.87 -7.55 9.10
CA ILE A 404 -10.56 -6.11 9.02
C ILE A 404 -9.12 -5.88 8.54
N PHE A 405 -8.16 -6.66 9.06
CA PHE A 405 -6.72 -6.37 8.91
C PHE A 405 -5.97 -7.33 7.98
N GLN A 406 -6.40 -8.58 7.79
CA GLN A 406 -5.77 -9.49 6.81
C GLN A 406 -6.13 -9.10 5.39
N LEU A 407 -5.13 -8.93 4.51
CA LEU A 407 -5.37 -8.54 3.12
C LEU A 407 -6.42 -9.45 2.46
N PRO A 408 -7.51 -8.89 1.89
CA PRO A 408 -8.53 -9.71 1.28
C PRO A 408 -7.95 -10.39 0.06
N VAL A 409 -8.27 -11.66 -0.02
CA VAL A 409 -8.21 -12.48 -1.19
C VAL A 409 -9.12 -11.82 -2.22
N ILE A 410 -8.55 -11.30 -3.31
CA ILE A 410 -9.37 -10.75 -4.38
C ILE A 410 -10.07 -11.94 -5.04
N HIS A 411 -11.30 -12.22 -4.60
CA HIS A 411 -12.21 -13.09 -5.32
C HIS A 411 -12.51 -12.41 -6.65
N SER A 412 -11.75 -12.73 -7.69
CA SER A 412 -12.24 -12.56 -9.05
C SER A 412 -13.51 -13.41 -9.15
N LYS A 413 -14.67 -12.75 -9.20
CA LYS A 413 -15.83 -13.38 -9.82
C LYS A 413 -15.48 -13.53 -11.29
N LEU A 414 -15.49 -14.78 -11.73
CA LEU A 414 -15.34 -15.25 -13.11
C LEU A 414 -16.16 -14.44 -14.11
#